data_AF-A0A243RVX3-F1
#
_entry.id   AF-A0A243RVX3-F1
#
_cell.length_a   1.000
_cell.length_b   1.000
_cell.length_c   1.000
_cell.angle_alpha   90.00
_cell.angle_beta   90.00
_cell.angle_gamma   90.00
#
_symmetry.space_group_name_H-M   'P 1'
#
loop_
_entity.id
_entity.type
_entity.pdbx_description
1 polymer ?
#
loop_
_entity_poly.entity_id
_entity_poly.type
_entity_poly.pdbx_seq_one_letter_code
_entity_poly.pdbx_strand_id
1 'polypeptide(L)' 'MTGNFAGTTTRTDAITAAAQIWAEARARRDALPVREAALAAYVPGGPSVDELITLITAQRERARAGLAKEAA' A
#
# COMPACT_ATOMS: atom_id res chain seq x y z
N MET A 1 -21.61 22.62 31.54
CA MET A 1 -21.48 21.17 31.21
C MET A 1 -21.59 21.05 29.71
N THR A 2 -20.48 21.24 28.99
CA THR A 2 -20.44 21.23 27.51
C THR A 2 -19.53 20.07 27.10
N GLY A 3 -20.12 19.11 26.40
CA GLY A 3 -19.55 17.79 26.15
C GLY A 3 -18.22 17.82 25.40
N ASN A 4 -17.31 16.98 25.87
CA ASN A 4 -15.99 16.72 25.32
C ASN A 4 -16.12 15.77 24.11
N PHE A 5 -16.06 16.28 22.87
CA PHE A 5 -16.03 15.47 21.64
C PHE A 5 -14.60 15.03 21.29
N ALA A 6 -13.91 14.38 22.22
CA ALA A 6 -12.56 13.85 22.02
C ALA A 6 -12.51 12.61 21.08
N GLY A 7 -13.46 12.42 20.17
CA GLY A 7 -13.68 11.13 19.50
C GLY A 7 -14.14 11.12 18.04
N THR A 8 -14.28 12.26 17.36
CA THR A 8 -14.75 12.26 15.95
C THR A 8 -13.61 12.56 14.99
N THR A 9 -12.89 11.53 14.54
CA THR A 9 -12.00 11.63 13.38
C THR A 9 -12.78 12.17 12.20
N THR A 10 -12.33 13.28 11.61
CA THR A 10 -13.01 13.80 10.41
C THR A 10 -12.80 12.85 9.24
N ARG A 11 -13.68 12.90 8.24
CA ARG A 11 -13.52 12.11 7.01
C ARG A 11 -12.14 12.30 6.39
N THR A 12 -11.64 13.54 6.36
CA THR A 12 -10.33 13.88 5.82
C THR A 12 -9.22 13.23 6.62
N ASP A 13 -9.29 13.28 7.95
CA ASP A 13 -8.27 12.67 8.82
C ASP A 13 -8.22 11.15 8.65
N ALA A 14 -9.38 10.51 8.53
CA ALA A 14 -9.47 9.06 8.29
C ALA A 14 -8.84 8.66 6.94
N ILE A 15 -9.09 9.44 5.89
CA ILE A 15 -8.49 9.21 4.57
C ILE A 15 -6.98 9.41 4.62
N THR A 16 -6.50 10.49 5.25
CA THR A 16 -5.07 10.78 5.39
C THR A 16 -4.35 9.66 6.16
N ALA A 17 -4.92 9.20 7.27
CA ALA A 17 -4.35 8.10 8.06
C ALA A 17 -4.30 6.80 7.24
N ALA A 18 -5.37 6.47 6.51
CA ALA A 18 -5.39 5.30 5.64
C ALA A 18 -4.33 5.39 4.51
N ALA A 19 -4.18 6.58 3.91
CA ALA A 19 -3.18 6.81 2.88
C ALA A 19 -1.74 6.64 3.40
N GLN A 20 -1.46 7.12 4.63
CA GLN A 20 -0.15 6.96 5.27
C GLN A 20 0.18 5.49 5.53
N ILE A 21 -0.75 4.74 6.12
CA ILE A 21 -0.58 3.29 6.38
C ILE A 21 -0.34 2.55 5.06
N TRP A 22 -1.09 2.91 4.01
CA TRP A 22 -0.95 2.26 2.72
C TRP A 22 0.40 2.56 2.04
N ALA A 23 0.85 3.81 2.11
CA ALA A 23 2.16 4.21 1.61
C ALA A 23 3.29 3.46 2.31
N GLU A 24 3.24 3.36 3.64
CA GLU A 24 4.24 2.63 4.43
C GLU A 24 4.23 1.13 4.11
N ALA A 25 3.04 0.51 4.06
CA ALA A 25 2.91 -0.90 3.70
C ALA A 25 3.51 -1.19 2.32
N ARG A 26 3.30 -0.27 1.36
CA ARG A 26 3.86 -0.40 0.02
C ARG A 26 5.38 -0.21 0.00
N ALA A 27 5.91 0.75 0.75
CA ALA A 27 7.35 0.93 0.90
C ALA A 27 8.02 -0.32 1.50
N ARG A 28 7.45 -0.90 2.57
CA ARG A 28 7.94 -2.15 3.17
C ARG A 28 7.93 -3.31 2.18
N ARG A 29 6.86 -3.46 1.41
CA ARG A 29 6.78 -4.47 0.37
C ARG A 29 7.79 -4.24 -0.76
N ASP A 30 8.01 -2.99 -1.15
CA ASP A 30 8.91 -2.64 -2.25
C ASP A 30 10.39 -2.76 -1.87
N ALA A 31 10.71 -2.73 -0.57
CA ALA A 31 12.03 -3.02 -0.02
C ALA A 31 12.42 -4.52 -0.05
N LEU A 32 11.45 -5.42 -0.20
CA LEU A 32 11.71 -6.87 -0.26
C LEU A 32 11.98 -7.36 -1.70
N PRO A 33 12.73 -8.46 -1.88
CA PRO A 33 12.71 -9.23 -3.12
C PRO A 33 11.27 -9.64 -3.50
N VAL A 34 10.95 -9.65 -4.79
CA VAL A 34 9.57 -9.85 -5.27
C VAL A 34 8.92 -11.12 -4.72
N ARG A 35 9.68 -12.22 -4.67
CA ARG A 35 9.18 -13.50 -4.13
C ARG A 35 8.93 -13.45 -2.62
N GLU A 36 9.79 -12.77 -1.86
CA GLU A 36 9.60 -12.59 -0.41
C GLU A 36 8.41 -11.69 -0.12
N ALA A 37 8.24 -10.61 -0.90
CA ALA A 37 7.07 -9.74 -0.83
C ALA A 37 5.76 -10.50 -1.12
N ALA A 38 5.77 -11.40 -2.10
CA ALA A 38 4.62 -12.23 -2.44
C ALA A 38 4.30 -13.25 -1.34
N LEU A 39 5.31 -13.89 -0.74
CA LEU A 39 5.13 -14.78 0.40
C LEU A 39 4.58 -14.05 1.63
N ALA A 40 5.08 -12.84 1.90
CA ALA A 40 4.59 -12.02 3.01
C ALA A 40 3.14 -11.53 2.80
N ALA A 41 2.71 -11.38 1.55
CA ALA A 41 1.35 -10.95 1.19
C ALA A 41 0.36 -12.11 1.01
N TYR A 42 0.82 -13.36 1.01
CA TYR A 42 -0.02 -14.53 0.77
C TYR A 42 -0.97 -14.78 1.95
N VAL A 43 -2.23 -15.02 1.63
CA VAL A 43 -3.28 -15.41 2.59
C VAL A 43 -4.09 -16.56 1.97
N PRO A 44 -4.40 -17.63 2.71
CA PRO A 44 -5.27 -18.70 2.23
C PRO A 44 -6.61 -18.18 1.71
N GLY A 45 -7.03 -18.66 0.53
CA GLY A 45 -8.23 -18.20 -0.16
C GLY A 45 -8.04 -16.90 -0.97
N GLY A 46 -6.86 -16.29 -0.93
CA GLY A 46 -6.45 -15.19 -1.79
C GLY A 46 -5.72 -15.66 -3.06
N PRO A 47 -5.11 -14.71 -3.81
CA PRO A 47 -4.28 -15.02 -4.96
C PRO A 47 -3.09 -15.92 -4.59
N SER A 48 -2.68 -16.75 -5.53
CA SER A 48 -1.47 -17.56 -5.41
C SER A 48 -0.22 -16.68 -5.31
N VAL A 49 0.88 -17.26 -4.80
CA VAL A 49 2.16 -16.56 -4.71
C VAL A 49 2.64 -16.09 -6.09
N ASP A 50 2.44 -16.87 -7.16
CA ASP A 50 2.85 -16.50 -8.52
C ASP A 50 2.01 -15.35 -9.10
N GLU A 51 0.71 -15.32 -8.81
CA GLU A 51 -0.15 -14.18 -9.14
C GLU A 51 0.30 -12.93 -8.37
N LEU A 52 0.64 -13.05 -7.09
CA LEU A 52 1.17 -11.94 -6.29
C LEU A 52 2.50 -11.43 -6.84
N ILE A 53 3.42 -12.31 -7.27
CA ILE A 53 4.67 -11.93 -7.94
C ILE A 53 4.37 -11.11 -9.19
N THR A 54 3.43 -11.57 -10.02
CA THR A 54 3.03 -10.89 -11.26
C THR A 54 2.46 -9.50 -10.98
N LEU A 55 1.55 -9.41 -10.00
CA LEU A 55 0.92 -8.15 -9.60
C LEU A 55 1.94 -7.16 -9.01
N ILE A 56 2.83 -7.62 -8.12
CA ILE A 56 3.86 -6.77 -7.51
C ILE A 56 4.82 -6.25 -8.58
N THR A 57 5.25 -7.10 -9.50
CA THR A 57 6.14 -6.72 -10.60
C THR A 57 5.49 -5.67 -11.48
N ALA A 58 4.26 -5.91 -11.96
CA ALA A 58 3.52 -4.96 -12.78
C ALA A 58 3.32 -3.61 -12.09
N GLN A 59 3.08 -3.63 -10.79
CA GLN A 59 2.90 -2.41 -10.00
C GLN A 59 4.19 -1.62 -9.82
N ARG A 60 5.35 -2.28 -9.67
CA ARG A 60 6.66 -1.63 -9.64
C ARG A 60 6.99 -1.02 -11.00
N GLU A 61 6.73 -1.72 -12.10
CA GLU A 61 6.92 -1.16 -13.45
C GLU A 61 6.09 0.10 -13.67
N ARG A 62 4.81 0.06 -13.31
CA ARG A 62 3.92 1.23 -13.42
C ARG A 62 4.40 2.40 -12.57
N ALA A 63 4.91 2.14 -11.36
CA ALA A 63 5.46 3.18 -10.50
C ALA A 63 6.72 3.82 -11.12
N ARG A 64 7.63 3.01 -11.66
CA ARG A 64 8.81 3.50 -12.38
C ARG A 64 8.45 4.33 -13.60
N ALA A 65 7.48 3.86 -14.40
CA ALA A 65 6.99 4.58 -15.58
C ALA A 65 6.27 5.90 -15.23
N GLY A 66 5.55 5.95 -14.11
CA GLY A 66 4.90 7.17 -13.63
C GLY A 66 5.91 8.23 -13.19
N LEU A 67 6.92 7.84 -12.40
CA LEU A 67 8.02 8.74 -12.00
C LEU A 67 8.77 9.30 -13.22
N ALA A 68 8.98 8.48 -14.25
CA ALA A 68 9.63 8.93 -15.49
C ALA A 68 8.79 9.96 -16.27
N LYS A 69 7.45 9.93 -16.15
CA LYS A 69 6.56 10.94 -16.76
C LYS A 69 6.50 12.25 -15.99
N GLU A 70 6.73 12.22 -14.67
CA GLU A 70 6.74 13.43 -13.82
C GLU A 70 8.10 14.14 -13.84
N ALA A 71 9.18 13.42 -14.17
CA ALA A 71 10.55 13.96 -14.24
C ALA A 71 10.96 14.49 -15.64
N ALA A 72 10.08 14.38 -16.65
CA ALA A 72 10.28 14.84 -18.03
C ALA A 72 9.44 16.09 -18.32
#